data_AF-A0A086T474-F1
#
_entry.id   AF-A0A086T474-F1
#
_cell.length_a   1.000
_cell.length_b   1.000
_cell.length_c   1.000
_cell.angle_alpha   90.00
_cell.angle_beta   90.00
_cell.angle_gamma   90.00
#
_symmetry.space_group_name_H-M   'P 1'
#
loop_
_entity.id
_entity.type
_entity.pdbx_description
1 polymer ?
#
loop_
_entity_poly.entity_id
_entity_poly.type
_entity_poly.pdbx_seq_one_letter_code
_entity_poly.pdbx_strand_id
1 'polypeptide(L)'
;MESRITASRRTALGRMVLTVSALLLLCRSAVASCECGYSIADPDSDAGGTLVFTDMFETDFTKLDNITLSRHWERMEFNVSAEDGRGKYGKRFMRDNIDTQISRFQEDGSDDAGLGLRVGGELTDEAVPAAELDSYRSDLHWGSYRAGMKTTGVNGTCAAFFWYFNDTQEIDIEFLSRESDSENDIYPLNLVLQTPESKQAGYDAIGTGSYRRVNLTFDPSAAFHEYRFDYLGDRVLFYADSKLLADMRGKGVPSVGGHLILSHWSNGNGNWSGGPPEKDALLTVNYVKAYFNSSDPDVLSEKVEACSSSNTTDTEDAVCAIPKVTADDARTGGRFFGPMEDGEGGEGRAIDEEDGASSVVWGVPIALVTVVSVAMCLMGAV
;
A
#
# COMPACT_ATOMS: atom_id res chain seq x y z
N MET A 1 86.44 16.22 5.40
CA MET A 1 85.97 16.30 6.80
C MET A 1 84.66 17.09 6.81
N GLU A 2 83.59 16.58 6.22
CA GLU A 2 82.68 15.50 6.67
C GLU A 2 81.68 15.92 7.76
N SER A 3 80.42 16.04 7.32
CA SER A 3 79.17 15.88 8.08
C SER A 3 78.80 17.04 9.05
N ARG A 4 77.57 17.55 9.15
CA ARG A 4 76.25 16.90 9.01
C ARG A 4 75.19 17.91 8.52
N ILE A 5 74.63 17.59 7.37
CA ILE A 5 73.23 17.87 7.02
C ILE A 5 72.40 16.84 7.80
N THR A 6 71.48 17.26 8.67
CA THR A 6 70.18 16.62 8.99
C THR A 6 69.69 17.02 10.39
N ALA A 7 68.57 17.75 10.47
CA ALA A 7 67.48 17.52 11.43
C ALA A 7 66.34 18.57 11.31
N SER A 8 65.93 18.94 10.10
CA SER A 8 64.64 19.64 9.86
C SER A 8 63.61 18.69 9.22
N ARG A 9 63.54 17.46 9.72
CA ARG A 9 62.68 16.39 9.16
C ARG A 9 61.98 15.52 10.20
N ARG A 10 61.78 16.01 11.43
CA ARG A 10 61.07 15.25 12.48
C ARG A 10 59.70 15.80 12.90
N THR A 11 59.22 16.89 12.33
CA THR A 11 57.93 17.50 12.72
C THR A 11 56.85 17.50 11.63
N ALA A 12 57.11 16.87 10.47
CA ALA A 12 56.12 16.74 9.39
C ALA A 12 55.50 15.34 9.28
N LEU A 13 56.20 14.28 9.72
CA LEU A 13 55.69 12.91 9.63
C LEU A 13 54.71 12.55 10.77
N GLY A 14 54.86 13.19 11.94
CA GLY A 14 53.98 12.96 13.10
C GLY A 14 52.61 13.64 13.02
N ARG A 15 52.44 14.65 12.14
CA ARG A 15 51.15 15.34 11.96
C ARG A 15 50.31 14.75 10.83
N MET A 16 50.91 14.03 9.89
CA MET A 16 50.18 13.42 8.77
C MET A 16 49.62 12.03 9.12
N VAL A 17 50.20 11.33 10.11
CA VAL A 17 49.67 10.04 10.60
C VAL A 17 48.49 10.25 11.57
N LEU A 18 48.45 11.37 12.29
CA LEU A 18 47.37 11.71 13.22
C LEU A 18 46.10 12.25 12.52
N THR A 19 46.23 12.88 11.35
CA THR A 19 45.05 13.32 10.58
C THR A 19 44.43 12.20 9.75
N VAL A 20 45.21 11.23 9.26
CA VAL A 20 44.66 10.05 8.56
C VAL A 20 44.02 9.06 9.54
N SER A 21 44.55 8.93 10.76
CA SER A 21 43.94 8.07 11.80
C SER A 21 42.66 8.67 12.39
N ALA A 22 42.47 9.99 12.35
CA ALA A 22 41.23 10.65 12.77
C ALA A 22 40.13 10.64 11.69
N LEU A 23 40.50 10.44 10.40
CA LEU A 23 39.52 10.30 9.32
C LEU A 23 38.97 8.87 9.18
N LEU A 24 39.66 7.86 9.71
CA LEU A 24 39.24 6.45 9.67
C LEU A 24 38.39 6.01 10.89
N LEU A 25 38.18 6.88 11.88
CA LEU A 25 37.30 6.62 13.03
C LEU A 25 35.97 7.38 13.01
N LEU A 26 35.64 8.00 11.88
CA LEU A 26 34.29 8.49 11.57
C LEU A 26 33.56 7.55 10.60
N CYS A 27 33.88 6.24 10.63
CA CYS A 27 32.81 5.26 10.43
C CYS A 27 31.82 5.51 11.56
N ARG A 28 30.85 6.40 11.31
CA ARG A 28 29.62 6.45 12.08
C ARG A 28 29.18 5.00 12.17
N SER A 29 29.20 4.43 13.37
CA SER A 29 28.41 3.26 13.66
C SER A 29 26.99 3.68 13.35
N ALA A 30 26.53 3.45 12.11
CA ALA A 30 25.12 3.31 11.85
C ALA A 30 24.76 2.13 12.73
N VAL A 31 24.22 2.42 13.92
CA VAL A 31 23.64 1.40 14.77
C VAL A 31 22.58 0.77 13.88
N ALA A 32 22.82 -0.46 13.44
CA ALA A 32 21.95 -1.23 12.58
C ALA A 32 20.70 -1.59 13.37
N SER A 33 19.84 -0.59 13.59
CA SER A 33 18.55 -0.79 14.23
C SER A 33 17.70 -1.55 13.21
N CYS A 34 17.23 -2.75 13.57
CA CYS A 34 16.27 -3.54 12.82
C CYS A 34 16.80 -4.38 11.63
N GLU A 35 18.09 -4.68 11.55
CA GLU A 35 18.67 -5.46 10.43
C GLU A 35 18.13 -6.88 10.28
N CYS A 36 17.61 -7.46 11.36
CA CYS A 36 16.96 -8.76 11.38
C CYS A 36 15.44 -8.70 11.27
N GLY A 37 14.89 -7.51 11.07
CA GLY A 37 13.48 -7.31 10.74
C GLY A 37 12.67 -6.60 11.81
N TYR A 38 11.36 -6.73 11.66
CA TYR A 38 10.35 -5.93 12.34
C TYR A 38 9.29 -6.84 12.92
N SER A 39 8.97 -6.67 14.20
CA SER A 39 8.09 -7.60 14.91
C SER A 39 6.78 -6.99 15.36
N ILE A 40 5.71 -7.79 15.26
CA ILE A 40 4.43 -7.55 15.94
C ILE A 40 4.20 -8.63 17.00
N ALA A 41 3.35 -8.36 17.98
CA ALA A 41 2.91 -9.38 18.92
C ALA A 41 2.17 -10.49 18.15
N ASP A 42 2.50 -11.75 18.44
CA ASP A 42 1.77 -12.89 17.90
C ASP A 42 0.42 -13.02 18.63
N PRO A 43 -0.71 -12.88 17.93
CA PRO A 43 -2.02 -12.94 18.57
C PRO A 43 -2.38 -14.32 19.12
N ASP A 44 -1.69 -15.40 18.72
CA ASP A 44 -1.91 -16.75 19.25
C ASP A 44 -0.99 -17.10 20.41
N SER A 45 -0.03 -16.23 20.74
CA SER A 45 0.98 -16.56 21.74
C SER A 45 0.58 -16.07 23.13
N ASP A 46 0.05 -17.00 23.94
CA ASP A 46 -0.19 -16.77 25.38
C ASP A 46 1.09 -16.43 26.17
N ALA A 47 2.26 -16.81 25.62
CA ALA A 47 3.58 -16.58 26.22
C ALA A 47 4.25 -15.26 25.77
N GLY A 48 3.55 -14.42 25.00
CA GLY A 48 4.10 -13.14 24.51
C GLY A 48 5.09 -13.29 23.34
N GLY A 49 4.89 -14.31 22.50
CA GLY A 49 5.64 -14.48 21.25
C GLY A 49 5.40 -13.35 20.25
N THR A 50 6.26 -13.31 19.23
CA THR A 50 6.24 -12.28 18.18
C THR A 50 6.29 -12.91 16.79
N LEU A 51 5.70 -12.22 15.83
CA LEU A 51 5.84 -12.49 14.39
C LEU A 51 6.85 -11.50 13.83
N VAL A 52 7.81 -11.98 13.04
CA VAL A 52 8.88 -11.15 12.46
C VAL A 52 8.73 -11.07 10.94
N PHE A 53 8.86 -9.85 10.41
CA PHE A 53 8.87 -9.54 9.00
C PHE A 53 10.25 -9.02 8.59
N THR A 54 10.80 -9.50 7.48
CA THR A 54 12.20 -9.26 7.11
C THR A 54 12.41 -8.01 6.27
N ASP A 55 11.36 -7.42 5.72
CA ASP A 55 11.44 -6.26 4.85
C ASP A 55 10.42 -5.18 5.21
N MET A 56 10.65 -3.97 4.71
CA MET A 56 9.73 -2.86 4.93
C MET A 56 9.82 -1.77 3.86
N PHE A 57 8.76 -0.97 3.76
CA PHE A 57 8.87 0.43 3.35
C PHE A 57 7.87 1.29 4.14
N GLU A 58 8.24 2.55 4.33
CA GLU A 58 7.41 3.54 5.00
C GLU A 58 7.43 4.83 4.17
N THR A 59 6.28 5.47 4.04
CA THR A 59 6.16 6.77 3.40
C THR A 59 5.43 7.69 4.35
N ASP A 60 6.06 8.82 4.71
CA ASP A 60 5.44 9.93 5.43
C ASP A 60 5.05 11.00 4.41
N PHE A 61 3.80 10.97 3.97
CA PHE A 61 3.30 11.91 2.97
C PHE A 61 3.22 13.35 3.49
N THR A 62 3.29 13.56 4.81
CA THR A 62 3.31 14.92 5.39
C THR A 62 4.64 15.64 5.14
N LYS A 63 5.68 14.88 4.77
CA LYS A 63 7.04 15.37 4.50
C LYS A 63 7.46 15.22 3.05
N LEU A 64 6.60 14.63 2.22
CA LEU A 64 6.85 14.44 0.81
C LEU A 64 6.34 15.64 0.03
N ASP A 65 7.25 16.45 -0.53
CA ASP A 65 6.88 17.66 -1.27
C ASP A 65 6.04 17.35 -2.52
N ASN A 66 6.35 16.26 -3.20
CA ASN A 66 5.62 15.79 -4.37
C ASN A 66 5.65 14.26 -4.43
N ILE A 67 4.49 13.65 -4.63
CA ILE A 67 4.33 12.20 -4.76
C ILE A 67 5.22 11.58 -5.86
N THR A 68 5.59 12.33 -6.90
CA THR A 68 6.49 11.83 -7.95
C THR A 68 7.93 11.59 -7.48
N LEU A 69 8.30 12.08 -6.29
CA LEU A 69 9.61 11.86 -5.69
C LEU A 69 9.67 10.53 -4.91
N SER A 70 8.52 9.93 -4.62
CA SER A 70 8.46 8.61 -4.00
C SER A 70 9.01 7.56 -4.94
N ARG A 71 9.86 6.68 -4.42
CA ARG A 71 10.31 5.45 -5.10
C ARG A 71 9.43 4.25 -4.80
N HIS A 72 8.39 4.42 -3.99
CA HIS A 72 7.51 3.36 -3.52
C HIS A 72 6.14 3.34 -4.21
N TRP A 73 5.75 4.41 -4.89
CA TRP A 73 4.37 4.63 -5.33
C TRP A 73 4.25 5.05 -6.79
N GLU A 74 3.30 4.47 -7.51
CA GLU A 74 2.89 4.85 -8.85
C GLU A 74 1.50 5.50 -8.85
N ARG A 75 1.36 6.62 -9.57
CA ARG A 75 0.05 7.24 -9.80
C ARG A 75 -0.62 6.63 -11.03
N MET A 76 -1.79 6.05 -10.83
CA MET A 76 -2.49 5.33 -11.87
C MET A 76 -3.34 6.26 -12.75
N GLU A 77 -3.43 5.92 -14.04
CA GLU A 77 -4.30 6.58 -15.02
C GLU A 77 -4.95 5.55 -15.92
N PHE A 78 -6.25 5.35 -15.75
CA PHE A 78 -7.04 4.42 -16.56
C PHE A 78 -8.54 4.70 -16.39
N ASN A 79 -9.34 4.16 -17.32
CA ASN A 79 -10.79 4.29 -17.28
C ASN A 79 -11.45 2.93 -17.07
N VAL A 80 -12.56 2.93 -16.35
CA VAL A 80 -13.46 1.77 -16.20
C VAL A 80 -14.83 2.18 -16.71
N SER A 81 -15.39 1.42 -17.64
CA SER A 81 -16.73 1.70 -18.17
C SER A 81 -17.81 1.56 -17.09
N ALA A 82 -18.99 2.14 -17.31
CA ALA A 82 -20.12 1.98 -16.39
C ALA A 82 -20.54 0.50 -16.25
N GLU A 83 -20.47 -0.26 -17.35
CA GLU A 83 -20.78 -1.69 -17.39
C GLU A 83 -19.76 -2.50 -16.57
N ASP A 84 -18.47 -2.36 -16.87
CA ASP A 84 -17.41 -3.10 -16.15
C ASP A 84 -17.35 -2.71 -14.67
N GLY A 85 -17.54 -1.41 -14.40
CA GLY A 85 -17.59 -0.86 -13.06
C GLY A 85 -18.88 -1.17 -12.31
N ARG A 86 -19.89 -1.80 -12.96
CA ARG A 86 -21.19 -2.15 -12.36
C ARG A 86 -21.87 -0.94 -11.72
N GLY A 87 -21.75 0.21 -12.36
CA GLY A 87 -22.22 1.51 -11.87
C GLY A 87 -23.16 2.17 -12.86
N LYS A 88 -23.80 3.26 -12.42
CA LYS A 88 -24.54 4.14 -13.34
C LYS A 88 -23.60 4.95 -14.23
N TYR A 89 -22.40 5.24 -13.72
CA TYR A 89 -21.37 6.04 -14.38
C TYR A 89 -20.07 5.25 -14.49
N GLY A 90 -19.23 5.61 -15.45
CA GLY A 90 -17.86 5.10 -15.50
C GLY A 90 -16.99 5.66 -14.37
N LYS A 91 -15.79 5.11 -14.21
CA LYS A 91 -14.72 5.66 -13.36
C LYS A 91 -13.58 6.14 -14.24
N ARG A 92 -13.01 7.29 -13.92
CA ARG A 92 -11.85 7.85 -14.63
C ARG A 92 -10.76 8.15 -13.61
N PHE A 93 -9.80 7.25 -13.47
CA PHE A 93 -8.66 7.43 -12.59
C PHE A 93 -7.64 8.36 -13.25
N MET A 94 -7.28 9.43 -12.56
CA MET A 94 -6.45 10.51 -13.10
C MET A 94 -5.29 10.82 -12.18
N ARG A 95 -4.09 10.96 -12.75
CA ARG A 95 -2.89 11.37 -12.00
C ARG A 95 -3.05 12.73 -11.33
N ASP A 96 -3.81 13.62 -11.94
CA ASP A 96 -4.11 14.96 -11.41
C ASP A 96 -5.02 14.94 -10.19
N ASN A 97 -5.67 13.82 -9.88
CA ASN A 97 -6.46 13.66 -8.65
C ASN A 97 -5.63 13.17 -7.46
N ILE A 98 -4.31 13.06 -7.60
CA ILE A 98 -3.38 12.57 -6.57
C ILE A 98 -2.27 13.60 -6.36
N ASP A 99 -2.22 14.22 -5.18
CA ASP A 99 -1.22 15.26 -4.87
C ASP A 99 -1.00 15.41 -3.35
N THR A 100 0.21 15.78 -2.96
CA THR A 100 0.62 16.10 -1.59
C THR A 100 0.29 17.55 -1.20
N GLN A 101 0.08 18.43 -2.19
CA GLN A 101 -0.38 19.81 -1.98
C GLN A 101 -1.91 19.85 -1.87
N ILE A 102 -2.45 19.23 -0.83
CA ILE A 102 -3.90 19.03 -0.66
C ILE A 102 -4.69 20.30 -0.38
N SER A 103 -4.02 21.41 -0.04
CA SER A 103 -4.66 22.72 0.13
C SER A 103 -5.41 23.19 -1.13
N ARG A 104 -5.06 22.65 -2.32
CA ARG A 104 -5.80 22.91 -3.56
C ARG A 104 -7.19 22.27 -3.61
N PHE A 105 -7.46 21.32 -2.72
CA PHE A 105 -8.69 20.54 -2.63
C PHE A 105 -9.49 20.83 -1.35
N GLN A 106 -8.87 21.49 -0.37
CA GLN A 106 -9.48 21.77 0.93
C GLN A 106 -10.15 23.13 0.91
N GLU A 107 -11.49 23.13 0.89
CA GLU A 107 -12.29 24.35 1.06
C GLU A 107 -12.61 24.66 2.53
N ASP A 108 -12.32 23.73 3.44
CA ASP A 108 -12.67 23.80 4.87
C ASP A 108 -11.66 24.57 5.73
N GLY A 109 -10.51 24.95 5.16
CA GLY A 109 -9.45 25.66 5.87
C GLY A 109 -8.70 24.80 6.89
N SER A 110 -8.78 23.47 6.80
CA SER A 110 -7.98 22.55 7.61
C SER A 110 -6.48 22.72 7.35
N ASP A 111 -5.66 22.45 8.37
CA ASP A 111 -4.20 22.40 8.29
C ASP A 111 -3.69 20.97 8.08
N ASP A 112 -4.54 20.11 7.51
CA ASP A 112 -4.17 18.73 7.24
C ASP A 112 -3.05 18.69 6.19
N ALA A 113 -2.11 17.78 6.41
CA ALA A 113 -1.00 17.52 5.50
C ALA A 113 -0.98 16.02 5.18
N GLY A 114 -0.49 15.68 3.99
CA GLY A 114 -0.45 14.31 3.50
C GLY A 114 -0.75 14.23 2.02
N LEU A 115 -0.99 13.02 1.53
CA LEU A 115 -1.42 12.75 0.16
C LEU A 115 -2.94 12.81 0.05
N GLY A 116 -3.44 13.57 -0.90
CA GLY A 116 -4.87 13.68 -1.23
C GLY A 116 -5.23 12.83 -2.44
N LEU A 117 -6.27 12.01 -2.30
CA LEU A 117 -6.92 11.27 -3.38
C LEU A 117 -8.32 11.88 -3.60
N ARG A 118 -8.52 12.55 -4.73
CA ARG A 118 -9.76 13.28 -5.03
C ARG A 118 -10.73 12.46 -5.87
N VAL A 119 -12.01 12.51 -5.49
CA VAL A 119 -13.15 12.19 -6.36
C VAL A 119 -13.83 13.49 -6.79
N GLY A 120 -14.05 13.65 -8.09
CA GLY A 120 -14.69 14.85 -8.64
C GLY A 120 -16.19 14.87 -8.42
N GLY A 121 -16.75 16.03 -8.08
CA GLY A 121 -18.21 16.22 -8.00
C GLY A 121 -18.90 16.32 -9.36
N GLU A 122 -18.14 16.66 -10.41
CA GLU A 122 -18.63 16.74 -11.78
C GLU A 122 -18.09 15.59 -12.64
N LEU A 123 -18.92 15.10 -13.55
CA LEU A 123 -18.52 14.06 -14.51
C LEU A 123 -17.55 14.63 -15.55
N THR A 124 -16.58 13.81 -15.95
CA THR A 124 -15.71 14.04 -17.10
C THR A 124 -15.89 12.90 -18.09
N ASP A 125 -16.35 13.20 -19.31
CA ASP A 125 -16.66 12.19 -20.34
C ASP A 125 -17.57 11.06 -19.83
N GLU A 126 -18.69 11.41 -19.15
CA GLU A 126 -19.66 10.46 -18.57
C GLU A 126 -19.12 9.56 -17.43
N ALA A 127 -17.87 9.76 -17.02
CA ALA A 127 -17.23 9.05 -15.92
C ALA A 127 -16.98 9.97 -14.72
N VAL A 128 -17.00 9.40 -13.52
CA VAL A 128 -16.62 10.13 -12.30
C VAL A 128 -15.09 10.18 -12.21
N PRO A 129 -14.48 11.37 -12.07
CA PRO A 129 -13.06 11.48 -11.78
C PRO A 129 -12.72 10.80 -10.44
N ALA A 130 -11.68 9.98 -10.44
CA ALA A 130 -11.23 9.16 -9.32
C ALA A 130 -9.71 9.21 -9.19
N ALA A 131 -9.18 8.61 -8.12
CA ALA A 131 -7.77 8.58 -7.80
C ALA A 131 -7.35 7.19 -7.31
N GLU A 132 -6.22 6.69 -7.79
CA GLU A 132 -5.64 5.42 -7.37
C GLU A 132 -4.11 5.47 -7.39
N LEU A 133 -3.51 5.01 -6.30
CA LEU A 133 -2.07 4.98 -6.09
C LEU A 133 -1.65 3.57 -5.67
N ASP A 134 -0.71 3.00 -6.42
CA ASP A 134 -0.27 1.62 -6.26
C ASP A 134 1.15 1.58 -5.75
N SER A 135 1.49 0.62 -4.88
CA SER A 135 2.88 0.41 -4.53
C SER A 135 3.64 -0.21 -5.71
N TYR A 136 4.82 0.30 -6.04
CA TYR A 136 5.64 -0.24 -7.14
C TYR A 136 6.00 -1.72 -6.96
N ARG A 137 6.21 -2.13 -5.70
CA ARG A 137 6.48 -3.53 -5.36
C ARG A 137 5.18 -4.32 -5.38
N SER A 138 5.24 -5.51 -5.98
CA SER A 138 4.14 -6.48 -6.08
C SER A 138 4.46 -7.83 -5.42
N ASP A 139 5.53 -7.86 -4.63
CA ASP A 139 6.01 -9.02 -3.88
C ASP A 139 5.69 -8.91 -2.37
N LEU A 140 4.75 -8.04 -1.99
CA LEU A 140 4.34 -7.86 -0.60
C LEU A 140 3.53 -9.09 -0.19
N HIS A 141 4.15 -9.96 0.60
CA HIS A 141 3.51 -11.14 1.17
C HIS A 141 3.44 -11.02 2.70
N TRP A 142 3.10 -12.08 3.44
CA TRP A 142 2.72 -12.02 4.86
C TRP A 142 3.34 -10.86 5.64
N GLY A 143 2.50 -10.00 6.21
CA GLY A 143 2.89 -8.68 6.64
C GLY A 143 1.86 -7.96 7.49
N SER A 144 2.29 -6.83 8.05
CA SER A 144 1.46 -5.83 8.72
C SER A 144 1.46 -4.56 7.87
N TYR A 145 0.30 -4.19 7.35
CA TYR A 145 0.13 -3.06 6.44
C TYR A 145 -0.78 -2.02 7.07
N ARG A 146 -0.33 -0.77 7.03
CA ARG A 146 -0.91 0.32 7.84
C ARG A 146 -1.03 1.58 7.00
N ALA A 147 -2.15 2.26 7.13
CA ALA A 147 -2.37 3.58 6.55
C ALA A 147 -3.00 4.49 7.61
N GLY A 148 -2.44 5.68 7.79
CA GLY A 148 -3.12 6.73 8.53
C GLY A 148 -3.99 7.53 7.55
N MET A 149 -5.31 7.52 7.77
CA MET A 149 -6.26 8.10 6.83
C MET A 149 -7.30 8.95 7.54
N LYS A 150 -7.75 10.00 6.85
CA LYS A 150 -8.95 10.79 7.16
C LYS A 150 -9.85 10.76 5.93
N THR A 151 -11.06 10.22 6.08
CA THR A 151 -12.01 10.08 4.96
C THR A 151 -12.74 11.40 4.70
N THR A 152 -13.46 11.47 3.58
CA THR A 152 -14.35 12.59 3.30
C THR A 152 -15.64 12.51 4.13
N GLY A 153 -16.20 13.68 4.49
CA GLY A 153 -17.59 13.81 4.95
C GLY A 153 -18.59 14.04 3.80
N VAL A 154 -18.13 14.05 2.54
CA VAL A 154 -18.98 14.24 1.36
C VAL A 154 -19.55 12.90 0.90
N ASN A 155 -20.86 12.76 0.95
CA ASN A 155 -21.55 11.54 0.56
C ASN A 155 -21.38 11.22 -0.93
N GLY A 156 -21.31 9.93 -1.26
CA GLY A 156 -21.30 9.44 -2.64
C GLY A 156 -19.98 8.87 -3.11
N THR A 157 -19.07 8.43 -2.23
CA THR A 157 -17.77 7.87 -2.61
C THR A 157 -17.45 6.56 -1.87
N CYS A 158 -16.50 5.80 -2.42
CA CYS A 158 -15.79 4.73 -1.74
C CYS A 158 -14.31 5.11 -1.59
N ALA A 159 -13.83 5.21 -0.35
CA ALA A 159 -12.41 5.31 -0.02
C ALA A 159 -11.88 3.94 0.41
N ALA A 160 -10.75 3.52 -0.13
CA ALA A 160 -10.22 2.17 0.02
C ALA A 160 -8.71 2.16 0.32
N PHE A 161 -8.32 1.29 1.25
CA PHE A 161 -6.95 0.85 1.46
C PHE A 161 -6.93 -0.66 1.40
N PHE A 162 -6.20 -1.22 0.44
CA PHE A 162 -6.29 -2.64 0.17
C PHE A 162 -4.98 -3.25 -0.33
N TRP A 163 -4.89 -4.57 -0.21
CA TRP A 163 -3.84 -5.37 -0.81
C TRP A 163 -4.43 -6.17 -1.98
N TYR A 164 -3.72 -6.23 -3.11
CA TYR A 164 -4.24 -6.81 -4.34
C TYR A 164 -3.21 -7.69 -5.06
N PHE A 165 -3.68 -8.86 -5.51
CA PHE A 165 -3.00 -9.67 -6.54
C PHE A 165 -3.90 -9.85 -7.77
N ASN A 166 -5.17 -10.21 -7.55
CA ASN A 166 -6.22 -10.26 -8.58
C ASN A 166 -7.62 -10.23 -7.94
N ASP A 167 -8.67 -10.17 -8.77
CA ASP A 167 -10.11 -10.24 -8.42
C ASP A 167 -10.57 -11.36 -7.45
N THR A 168 -9.71 -12.31 -7.10
CA THR A 168 -10.03 -13.46 -6.22
C THR A 168 -9.07 -13.62 -5.05
N GLN A 169 -8.09 -12.72 -4.95
CA GLN A 169 -7.09 -12.65 -3.89
C GLN A 169 -6.79 -11.18 -3.63
N GLU A 170 -7.57 -10.62 -2.71
CA GLU A 170 -7.60 -9.19 -2.37
C GLU A 170 -8.08 -9.04 -0.93
N ILE A 171 -7.55 -8.04 -0.22
CA ILE A 171 -7.87 -7.72 1.17
C ILE A 171 -8.27 -6.25 1.24
N ASP A 172 -9.50 -5.97 1.62
CA ASP A 172 -10.09 -4.63 1.51
C ASP A 172 -10.46 -4.02 2.87
N ILE A 173 -10.15 -2.74 3.02
CA ILE A 173 -10.76 -1.82 3.99
C ILE A 173 -11.46 -0.72 3.17
N GLU A 174 -12.79 -0.72 3.14
CA GLU A 174 -13.59 0.20 2.32
C GLU A 174 -14.61 1.02 3.14
N PHE A 175 -14.55 2.34 2.97
CA PHE A 175 -15.47 3.32 3.55
C PHE A 175 -16.45 3.81 2.50
N LEU A 176 -17.73 3.60 2.74
CA LEU A 176 -18.80 4.12 1.88
C LEU A 176 -19.36 5.38 2.51
N SER A 177 -18.99 6.55 2.00
CA SER A 177 -19.36 7.82 2.64
C SER A 177 -20.88 8.00 2.74
N ARG A 178 -21.64 7.44 1.79
CA ARG A 178 -23.11 7.45 1.80
C ARG A 178 -23.74 6.72 3.00
N GLU A 179 -23.00 5.84 3.65
CA GLU A 179 -23.49 5.01 4.76
C GLU A 179 -23.11 5.58 6.13
N SER A 180 -22.25 6.59 6.16
CA SER A 180 -21.89 7.32 7.38
C SER A 180 -22.95 8.36 7.71
N ASP A 181 -23.22 8.53 8.99
CA ASP A 181 -24.13 9.53 9.53
C ASP A 181 -23.57 10.07 10.84
N SER A 182 -22.86 11.19 10.74
CA SER A 182 -22.20 11.86 11.87
C SER A 182 -23.20 12.45 12.87
N GLU A 183 -24.46 12.69 12.50
CA GLU A 183 -25.46 13.19 13.46
C GLU A 183 -25.92 12.09 14.43
N ASN A 184 -25.80 10.82 14.01
CA ASN A 184 -26.25 9.65 14.76
C ASN A 184 -25.12 8.70 15.19
N ASP A 185 -23.86 9.12 15.07
CA ASP A 185 -22.65 8.33 15.39
C ASP A 185 -22.58 6.98 14.63
N ILE A 186 -23.02 6.96 13.37
CA ILE A 186 -22.99 5.76 12.51
C ILE A 186 -21.83 5.87 11.53
N TYR A 187 -20.87 4.95 11.63
CA TYR A 187 -19.62 4.97 10.86
C TYR A 187 -19.28 3.55 10.37
N PRO A 188 -19.99 3.03 9.35
CA PRO A 188 -19.77 1.68 8.88
C PRO A 188 -18.45 1.55 8.13
N LEU A 189 -17.74 0.46 8.39
CA LEU A 189 -16.55 0.05 7.66
C LEU A 189 -16.75 -1.36 7.11
N ASN A 190 -16.43 -1.52 5.82
CA ASN A 190 -16.51 -2.78 5.11
C ASN A 190 -15.13 -3.42 5.04
N LEU A 191 -15.03 -4.65 5.52
CA LEU A 191 -13.82 -5.47 5.50
C LEU A 191 -14.09 -6.67 4.60
N VAL A 192 -13.29 -6.83 3.54
CA VAL A 192 -13.57 -7.83 2.51
C VAL A 192 -12.32 -8.64 2.23
N LEU A 193 -12.51 -9.93 2.00
CA LEU A 193 -11.55 -10.78 1.32
C LEU A 193 -12.21 -11.26 0.03
N GLN A 194 -11.71 -10.84 -1.12
CA GLN A 194 -12.28 -11.30 -2.39
C GLN A 194 -11.93 -12.75 -2.63
N THR A 195 -12.87 -13.50 -3.21
CA THR A 195 -12.72 -14.93 -3.46
C THR A 195 -13.31 -15.30 -4.82
N PRO A 196 -13.04 -16.52 -5.32
CA PRO A 196 -13.76 -17.04 -6.49
C PRO A 196 -15.28 -17.03 -6.32
N GLU A 197 -15.78 -17.24 -5.10
CA GLU A 197 -17.22 -17.17 -4.78
C GLU A 197 -17.77 -15.74 -4.87
N SER A 198 -17.06 -14.72 -4.37
CA SER A 198 -17.50 -13.32 -4.52
C SER A 198 -17.53 -12.91 -5.98
N LYS A 199 -16.50 -13.29 -6.75
CA LYS A 199 -16.46 -13.07 -8.21
C LYS A 199 -17.63 -13.75 -8.93
N GLN A 200 -17.96 -15.00 -8.59
CA GLN A 200 -19.13 -15.71 -9.14
C GLN A 200 -20.47 -15.07 -8.75
N ALA A 201 -20.53 -14.43 -7.59
CA ALA A 201 -21.66 -13.63 -7.12
C ALA A 201 -21.70 -12.20 -7.72
N GLY A 202 -20.90 -11.92 -8.76
CA GLY A 202 -20.87 -10.61 -9.40
C GLY A 202 -20.01 -9.59 -8.67
N TYR A 203 -18.92 -10.05 -8.05
CA TYR A 203 -18.03 -9.27 -7.18
C TYR A 203 -18.69 -8.82 -5.87
N ASP A 204 -19.72 -9.54 -5.43
CA ASP A 204 -20.39 -9.32 -4.15
C ASP A 204 -19.91 -10.37 -3.14
N ALA A 205 -19.13 -9.93 -2.14
CA ALA A 205 -18.68 -10.79 -1.06
C ALA A 205 -19.74 -10.95 0.05
N ILE A 206 -20.86 -10.23 -0.01
CA ILE A 206 -21.92 -10.36 0.99
C ILE A 206 -22.50 -11.78 0.90
N GLY A 207 -22.37 -12.53 2.00
CA GLY A 207 -22.88 -13.90 2.10
C GLY A 207 -21.92 -15.01 1.67
N THR A 208 -20.69 -14.70 1.22
CA THR A 208 -19.65 -15.69 0.92
C THR A 208 -18.92 -16.19 2.18
N GLY A 209 -19.12 -15.50 3.31
CA GLY A 209 -18.35 -15.71 4.55
C GLY A 209 -17.01 -14.98 4.58
N SER A 210 -16.68 -14.22 3.51
CA SER A 210 -15.45 -13.44 3.37
C SER A 210 -15.69 -11.92 3.42
N TYR A 211 -16.80 -11.50 4.06
CA TYR A 211 -17.19 -10.11 4.24
C TYR A 211 -17.57 -9.87 5.71
N ARG A 212 -17.10 -8.76 6.27
CA ARG A 212 -17.45 -8.28 7.60
C ARG A 212 -17.75 -6.79 7.56
N ARG A 213 -18.89 -6.41 8.12
CA ARG A 213 -19.22 -5.01 8.38
C ARG A 213 -19.07 -4.72 9.86
N VAL A 214 -18.38 -3.63 10.19
CA VAL A 214 -18.22 -3.13 11.57
C VAL A 214 -18.64 -1.67 11.63
N ASN A 215 -19.04 -1.19 12.80
CA ASN A 215 -19.27 0.25 13.02
C ASN A 215 -18.12 0.78 13.88
N LEU A 216 -17.43 1.80 13.39
CA LEU A 216 -16.38 2.47 14.15
C LEU A 216 -16.98 3.25 15.32
N THR A 217 -16.17 3.49 16.35
CA THR A 217 -16.57 4.25 17.54
C THR A 217 -16.12 5.71 17.46
N PHE A 218 -15.75 6.18 16.28
CA PHE A 218 -15.23 7.50 15.99
C PHE A 218 -15.62 7.86 14.56
N ASP A 219 -15.66 9.16 14.27
CA ASP A 219 -15.92 9.68 12.94
C ASP A 219 -14.64 9.64 12.09
N PRO A 220 -14.56 8.77 11.06
CA PRO A 220 -13.36 8.65 10.22
C PRO A 220 -13.11 9.89 9.36
N SER A 221 -14.08 10.80 9.24
CA SER A 221 -13.96 12.06 8.51
C SER A 221 -13.53 13.24 9.38
N ALA A 222 -13.59 13.11 10.70
CA ALA A 222 -13.27 14.20 11.63
C ALA A 222 -11.77 14.30 11.96
N ALA A 223 -11.04 13.18 11.93
CA ALA A 223 -9.63 13.11 12.29
C ALA A 223 -8.90 11.99 11.53
N PHE A 224 -7.56 12.01 11.59
CA PHE A 224 -6.75 10.89 11.13
C PHE A 224 -6.84 9.73 12.11
N HIS A 225 -7.03 8.53 11.57
CA HIS A 225 -7.02 7.26 12.31
C HIS A 225 -6.10 6.26 11.61
N GLU A 226 -5.46 5.36 12.37
CA GLU A 226 -4.70 4.26 11.77
C GLU A 226 -5.67 3.14 11.40
N TYR A 227 -5.60 2.69 10.15
CA TYR A 227 -6.22 1.45 9.69
C TYR A 227 -5.13 0.46 9.33
N ARG A 228 -5.28 -0.78 9.80
CA ARG A 228 -4.28 -1.83 9.65
C ARG A 228 -4.93 -3.16 9.32
N PHE A 229 -4.29 -3.91 8.43
CA PHE A 229 -4.51 -5.35 8.33
C PHE A 229 -3.19 -6.10 8.47
N ASP A 230 -3.21 -7.16 9.29
CA ASP A 230 -2.12 -8.13 9.38
C ASP A 230 -2.51 -9.34 8.51
N TYR A 231 -1.87 -9.48 7.35
CA TYR A 231 -2.04 -10.58 6.41
C TYR A 231 -1.10 -11.71 6.81
N LEU A 232 -1.64 -12.78 7.39
CA LEU A 232 -0.89 -13.93 7.90
C LEU A 232 -1.27 -15.20 7.11
N GLY A 233 -0.55 -16.29 7.37
CA GLY A 233 -0.67 -17.53 6.58
C GLY A 233 -2.06 -18.18 6.57
N ASP A 234 -2.90 -17.97 7.59
CA ASP A 234 -4.21 -18.59 7.72
C ASP A 234 -5.35 -17.61 8.05
N ARG A 235 -5.03 -16.32 8.18
CA ARG A 235 -5.98 -15.28 8.59
C ARG A 235 -5.55 -13.88 8.15
N VAL A 236 -6.52 -12.98 8.13
CA VAL A 236 -6.32 -11.54 8.10
C VAL A 236 -6.96 -10.93 9.35
N LEU A 237 -6.17 -10.16 10.09
CA LEU A 237 -6.63 -9.43 11.27
C LEU A 237 -6.74 -7.95 10.92
N PHE A 238 -7.93 -7.37 11.10
CA PHE A 238 -8.19 -5.96 10.80
C PHE A 238 -8.26 -5.14 12.07
N TYR A 239 -7.71 -3.93 12.03
CA TYR A 239 -7.65 -3.03 13.17
C TYR A 239 -7.95 -1.59 12.76
N ALA A 240 -8.47 -0.83 13.72
CA ALA A 240 -8.40 0.62 13.72
C ALA A 240 -7.85 1.12 15.06
N ASP A 241 -6.91 2.06 15.04
CA ASP A 241 -6.23 2.60 16.22
C ASP A 241 -5.71 1.50 17.17
N SER A 242 -5.09 0.47 16.59
CA SER A 242 -4.61 -0.73 17.27
C SER A 242 -5.68 -1.57 18.01
N LYS A 243 -6.97 -1.29 17.83
CA LYS A 243 -8.08 -2.11 18.32
C LYS A 243 -8.51 -3.10 17.24
N LEU A 244 -8.60 -4.39 17.60
CA LEU A 244 -9.03 -5.43 16.68
C LEU A 244 -10.52 -5.23 16.30
N LEU A 245 -10.79 -5.21 15.01
CA LEU A 245 -12.12 -5.09 14.43
C LEU A 245 -12.66 -6.44 13.95
N ALA A 246 -11.81 -7.24 13.32
CA ALA A 246 -12.17 -8.56 12.80
C ALA A 246 -10.97 -9.50 12.71
N ASP A 247 -11.21 -10.79 12.95
CA ASP A 247 -10.33 -11.91 12.60
C ASP A 247 -11.04 -12.74 11.54
N MET A 248 -10.54 -12.67 10.30
CA MET A 248 -11.13 -13.33 9.14
C MET A 248 -10.21 -14.45 8.68
N ARG A 249 -10.74 -15.68 8.62
CA ARG A 249 -9.99 -16.90 8.32
C ARG A 249 -10.62 -17.66 7.16
N GLY A 250 -9.90 -18.63 6.63
CA GLY A 250 -10.41 -19.59 5.65
C GLY A 250 -10.04 -19.24 4.22
N LYS A 251 -10.83 -19.73 3.25
CA LYS A 251 -10.46 -19.75 1.83
C LYS A 251 -10.30 -18.38 1.17
N GLY A 252 -10.79 -17.32 1.79
CA GLY A 252 -10.61 -15.96 1.30
C GLY A 252 -9.27 -15.33 1.68
N VAL A 253 -8.53 -15.92 2.62
CA VAL A 253 -7.18 -15.43 2.95
C VAL A 253 -6.28 -15.67 1.74
N PRO A 254 -5.66 -14.62 1.16
CA PRO A 254 -4.77 -14.80 0.03
C PRO A 254 -3.57 -15.70 0.37
N SER A 255 -2.89 -16.22 -0.64
CA SER A 255 -1.72 -17.10 -0.42
C SER A 255 -0.50 -16.74 -1.26
N VAL A 256 -0.50 -15.55 -1.87
CA VAL A 256 0.55 -15.07 -2.78
C VAL A 256 1.02 -13.67 -2.38
N GLY A 257 2.11 -13.21 -2.99
CA GLY A 257 2.55 -11.82 -2.94
C GLY A 257 1.72 -10.94 -3.88
N GLY A 258 1.64 -9.65 -3.55
CA GLY A 258 0.82 -8.66 -4.25
C GLY A 258 1.31 -7.25 -3.91
N HIS A 259 0.48 -6.25 -4.14
CA HIS A 259 0.82 -4.85 -3.90
C HIS A 259 -0.25 -4.16 -3.05
N LEU A 260 0.10 -2.99 -2.50
CA LEU A 260 -0.87 -2.13 -1.82
C LEU A 260 -1.47 -1.13 -2.79
N ILE A 261 -2.74 -0.83 -2.59
CA ILE A 261 -3.45 0.20 -3.32
C ILE A 261 -4.17 1.12 -2.33
N LEU A 262 -4.05 2.43 -2.58
CA LEU A 262 -4.90 3.48 -2.02
C LEU A 262 -5.82 3.96 -3.15
N SER A 263 -7.13 3.93 -2.95
CA SER A 263 -8.08 4.34 -4.00
C SER A 263 -9.22 5.17 -3.42
N HIS A 264 -9.68 6.16 -4.17
CA HIS A 264 -10.87 6.94 -3.85
C HIS A 264 -11.67 7.14 -5.13
N TRP A 265 -12.89 6.60 -5.17
CA TRP A 265 -13.67 6.50 -6.39
C TRP A 265 -15.18 6.58 -6.15
N SER A 266 -15.93 6.79 -7.23
CA SER A 266 -17.38 6.66 -7.25
C SER A 266 -17.84 6.23 -8.64
N ASN A 267 -18.97 5.54 -8.71
CA ASN A 267 -19.59 5.09 -9.97
C ASN A 267 -21.12 5.14 -9.92
N GLY A 268 -21.69 5.66 -8.83
CA GLY A 268 -23.14 5.72 -8.61
C GLY A 268 -23.84 4.37 -8.45
N ASN A 269 -23.11 3.30 -8.13
CA ASN A 269 -23.74 2.07 -7.68
C ASN A 269 -24.45 2.32 -6.33
N GLY A 270 -25.78 2.26 -6.31
CA GLY A 270 -26.60 2.57 -5.14
C GLY A 270 -26.44 1.60 -3.96
N ASN A 271 -25.82 0.44 -4.16
CA ASN A 271 -25.48 -0.50 -3.10
C ASN A 271 -24.05 -0.29 -2.58
N TRP A 272 -23.21 0.48 -3.29
CA TRP A 272 -21.81 0.72 -2.94
C TRP A 272 -21.51 2.22 -2.80
N SER A 273 -20.77 2.82 -3.74
CA SER A 273 -20.35 4.23 -3.66
C SER A 273 -21.51 5.24 -3.64
N GLY A 274 -22.61 4.97 -4.34
CA GLY A 274 -23.84 5.78 -4.34
C GLY A 274 -23.76 7.19 -4.92
N GLY A 275 -22.61 7.62 -5.46
CA GLY A 275 -22.43 8.98 -5.99
C GLY A 275 -22.93 9.22 -7.43
N PRO A 276 -22.36 10.20 -8.15
CA PRO A 276 -21.19 11.01 -7.81
C PRO A 276 -21.43 11.88 -6.57
N PRO A 277 -20.38 12.33 -5.86
CA PRO A 277 -20.55 13.28 -4.77
C PRO A 277 -21.01 14.64 -5.29
N GLU A 278 -21.70 15.44 -4.46
CA GLU A 278 -22.24 16.75 -4.87
C GLU A 278 -21.15 17.82 -5.10
N LYS A 279 -19.98 17.59 -4.53
CA LYS A 279 -18.77 18.41 -4.67
C LYS A 279 -17.55 17.52 -4.57
N ASP A 280 -16.38 18.09 -4.81
CA ASP A 280 -15.13 17.35 -4.68
C ASP A 280 -14.99 16.75 -3.28
N ALA A 281 -14.63 15.46 -3.27
CA ALA A 281 -14.50 14.65 -2.08
C ALA A 281 -13.06 14.18 -1.96
N LEU A 282 -12.45 14.36 -0.78
CA LEU A 282 -11.05 14.09 -0.55
C LEU A 282 -10.85 12.97 0.48
N LEU A 283 -10.07 11.96 0.12
CA LEU A 283 -9.42 11.06 1.07
C LEU A 283 -8.02 11.62 1.32
N THR A 284 -7.65 11.82 2.58
CA THR A 284 -6.30 12.27 2.95
C THR A 284 -5.55 11.16 3.66
N VAL A 285 -4.33 10.88 3.22
CA VAL A 285 -3.44 9.84 3.76
C VAL A 285 -2.16 10.50 4.25
N ASN A 286 -1.88 10.46 5.55
CA ASN A 286 -0.67 11.07 6.11
C ASN A 286 0.55 10.15 6.01
N TYR A 287 0.36 8.83 6.09
CA TYR A 287 1.43 7.85 5.93
C TYR A 287 0.93 6.49 5.49
N VAL A 288 1.84 5.69 4.93
CA VAL A 288 1.70 4.23 4.80
C VAL A 288 2.94 3.56 5.36
N LYS A 289 2.75 2.44 6.08
CA LYS A 289 3.82 1.57 6.57
C LYS A 289 3.51 0.13 6.19
N ALA A 290 4.44 -0.50 5.49
CA ALA A 290 4.38 -1.91 5.15
C ALA A 290 5.59 -2.62 5.77
N TYR A 291 5.33 -3.59 6.64
CA TYR A 291 6.34 -4.52 7.16
C TYR A 291 5.95 -5.92 6.72
N PHE A 292 6.78 -6.58 5.92
CA PHE A 292 6.36 -7.76 5.19
C PHE A 292 7.53 -8.70 4.89
N ASN A 293 7.18 -9.93 4.54
CA ASN A 293 8.10 -10.84 3.87
C ASN A 293 7.90 -10.72 2.37
N SER A 294 9.00 -10.65 1.63
CA SER A 294 8.94 -10.69 0.17
C SER A 294 8.52 -12.08 -0.32
N SER A 295 7.64 -12.16 -1.31
CA SER A 295 7.39 -13.40 -2.05
C SER A 295 8.47 -13.70 -3.10
N ASP A 296 9.38 -12.77 -3.37
CA ASP A 296 10.55 -12.99 -4.20
C ASP A 296 11.60 -13.76 -3.38
N PRO A 297 11.96 -14.98 -3.81
CA PRO A 297 12.89 -15.82 -3.05
C PRO A 297 14.30 -15.23 -2.97
N ASP A 298 14.73 -14.48 -3.98
CA ASP A 298 16.06 -13.88 -4.00
C ASP A 298 16.12 -12.74 -2.98
N VAL A 299 15.11 -11.85 -2.98
CA VAL A 299 14.99 -10.77 -1.99
C VAL A 299 14.88 -11.33 -0.57
N LEU A 300 14.04 -12.34 -0.36
CA LEU A 300 13.90 -12.98 0.94
C LEU A 300 15.23 -13.58 1.42
N SER A 301 15.95 -14.30 0.53
CA SER A 301 17.26 -14.86 0.88
C SER A 301 18.28 -13.78 1.23
N GLU A 302 18.33 -12.68 0.48
CA GLU A 302 19.24 -11.56 0.73
C GLU A 302 18.99 -10.96 2.12
N LYS A 303 17.73 -10.76 2.51
CA LYS A 303 17.36 -10.23 3.84
C LYS A 303 17.74 -11.19 4.97
N VAL A 304 17.52 -12.48 4.78
CA VAL A 304 17.89 -13.52 5.77
C VAL A 304 19.41 -13.63 5.92
N GLU A 305 20.16 -13.57 4.81
CA GLU A 305 21.62 -13.57 4.82
C GLU A 305 22.18 -12.29 5.45
N ALA A 306 21.59 -11.14 5.16
CA ALA A 306 21.96 -9.87 5.78
C ALA A 306 21.85 -9.93 7.31
N CYS A 307 20.73 -10.44 7.82
CA CYS A 307 20.56 -10.68 9.27
C CYS A 307 21.59 -11.68 9.82
N SER A 308 21.83 -12.79 9.12
CA SER A 308 22.77 -13.84 9.59
C SER A 308 24.24 -13.38 9.62
N SER A 309 24.59 -12.44 8.74
CA SER A 309 25.94 -11.89 8.62
C SER A 309 26.20 -10.71 9.55
N SER A 310 25.17 -10.19 10.21
CA SER A 310 25.36 -9.10 11.15
C SER A 310 26.12 -9.58 12.38
N ASN A 311 27.14 -8.81 12.76
CA ASN A 311 28.01 -9.14 13.87
C ASN A 311 27.38 -8.71 15.21
N THR A 312 26.04 -8.61 15.29
CA THR A 312 25.34 -8.26 16.53
C THR A 312 25.46 -9.41 17.49
N THR A 313 26.19 -9.16 18.57
CA THR A 313 26.33 -10.08 19.69
C THR A 313 25.06 -10.13 20.56
N ASP A 314 24.11 -9.23 20.32
CA ASP A 314 22.77 -9.21 20.90
C ASP A 314 21.71 -9.28 19.79
N THR A 315 21.15 -10.47 19.57
CA THR A 315 20.06 -10.71 18.61
C THR A 315 18.75 -10.01 18.99
N GLU A 316 18.61 -9.58 20.25
CA GLU A 316 17.41 -8.88 20.73
C GLU A 316 17.32 -7.44 20.19
N ASP A 317 18.44 -6.77 19.93
CA ASP A 317 18.46 -5.40 19.37
C ASP A 317 18.39 -5.38 17.83
N ALA A 318 18.58 -6.54 17.19
CA ALA A 318 18.57 -6.67 15.73
C ALA A 318 17.16 -6.72 15.14
N VAL A 319 16.14 -7.07 15.93
CA VAL A 319 14.72 -7.06 15.53
C VAL A 319 13.99 -5.93 16.24
N CYS A 320 13.33 -5.06 15.47
CA CYS A 320 12.60 -3.93 16.06
C CYS A 320 11.13 -4.23 16.24
N ALA A 321 10.63 -4.09 17.47
CA ALA A 321 9.19 -4.10 17.72
C ALA A 321 8.51 -2.91 17.04
N ILE A 322 7.54 -3.20 16.16
CA ILE A 322 6.71 -2.19 15.50
C ILE A 322 5.76 -1.60 16.54
N PRO A 323 5.80 -0.28 16.79
CA PRO A 323 4.92 0.33 17.76
C PRO A 323 3.46 0.23 17.33
N LYS A 324 2.58 0.20 18.34
CA LYS A 324 1.15 0.41 18.14
C LYS A 324 0.91 1.89 17.88
N VAL A 325 0.09 2.20 16.88
CA VAL A 325 -0.46 3.54 16.68
C VAL A 325 -1.93 3.52 17.12
N THR A 326 -2.30 4.54 17.86
CA THR A 326 -3.62 4.76 18.45
C THR A 326 -4.18 6.07 17.93
N ALA A 327 -5.40 6.43 18.33
CA ALA A 327 -5.99 7.73 17.97
C ALA A 327 -5.09 8.93 18.37
N ASP A 328 -4.31 8.82 19.45
CA ASP A 328 -3.48 9.92 19.96
C ASP A 328 -2.29 10.26 19.05
N ASP A 329 -1.77 9.27 18.32
CA ASP A 329 -0.61 9.41 17.44
C ASP A 329 -0.90 9.06 15.98
N ALA A 330 -2.15 8.75 15.62
CA ALA A 330 -2.57 8.47 14.24
C ALA A 330 -2.29 9.63 13.27
N ARG A 331 -2.28 10.88 13.73
CA ARG A 331 -1.92 12.04 12.88
C ARG A 331 -0.44 12.03 12.48
N THR A 332 0.45 11.45 13.29
CA THR A 332 1.91 11.41 13.01
C THR A 332 2.39 10.02 12.63
N GLY A 333 1.59 8.98 12.85
CA GLY A 333 1.96 7.58 12.66
C GLY A 333 2.96 7.03 13.66
N GLY A 334 3.26 7.78 14.73
CA GLY A 334 4.28 7.37 15.70
C GLY A 334 5.68 7.27 15.10
N ARG A 335 6.45 6.24 15.48
CA ARG A 335 7.85 6.07 15.05
C ARG A 335 7.95 5.50 13.63
N PHE A 336 8.88 6.04 12.84
CA PHE A 336 9.35 5.50 11.56
C PHE A 336 10.74 4.87 11.74
N PHE A 337 11.02 3.80 11.02
CA PHE A 337 12.31 3.10 10.99
C PHE A 337 13.14 3.44 9.76
N GLY A 338 12.48 3.70 8.62
CA GLY A 338 13.15 4.03 7.36
C GLY A 338 13.76 5.44 7.37
N PRO A 339 14.79 5.70 6.54
CA PRO A 339 15.17 7.08 6.23
C PRO A 339 13.94 7.75 5.61
N MET A 340 13.65 8.98 6.06
CA MET A 340 12.61 9.78 5.40
C MET A 340 13.04 10.01 3.96
N GLU A 341 12.10 9.82 3.03
CA GLU A 341 12.25 10.29 1.66
C GLU A 341 12.30 11.83 1.74
N ASP A 342 13.50 12.39 1.82
CA ASP A 342 13.73 13.80 1.56
C ASP A 342 13.73 13.99 0.04
N GLY A 343 13.02 15.00 -0.45
CA GLY A 343 12.82 15.25 -1.87
C GLY A 343 14.08 15.59 -2.69
N GLU A 344 15.29 15.16 -2.27
CA GLU A 344 16.50 15.27 -3.07
C GLU A 344 16.53 14.16 -4.12
N GLY A 345 16.04 14.51 -5.31
CA GLY A 345 15.83 13.63 -6.45
C GLY A 345 17.02 12.72 -6.80
N GLY A 346 16.76 11.41 -6.79
CA GLY A 346 17.59 10.43 -7.47
C GLY A 346 17.36 10.51 -8.98
N GLU A 347 18.44 10.53 -9.76
CA GLU A 347 18.44 10.46 -11.22
C GLU A 347 17.52 9.35 -11.73
N GLY A 348 16.45 9.77 -12.40
CA GLY A 348 15.58 8.87 -13.15
C GLY A 348 16.40 8.10 -14.17
N ARG A 349 16.43 6.78 -14.03
CA ARG A 349 16.97 5.90 -15.05
C ARG A 349 16.00 5.96 -16.24
N ALA A 350 16.44 6.60 -17.32
CA ALA A 350 15.73 6.58 -18.59
C ALA A 350 15.46 5.12 -18.99
N ILE A 351 14.18 4.79 -19.18
CA ILE A 351 13.75 3.55 -19.79
C ILE A 351 13.45 3.92 -21.24
N ASP A 352 14.19 3.31 -22.17
CA ASP A 352 14.04 3.52 -23.60
C ASP A 352 12.61 3.12 -24.03
N GLU A 353 11.91 4.05 -24.68
CA GLU A 353 10.68 3.80 -25.42
C GLU A 353 10.99 2.89 -26.61
N GLU A 354 10.42 1.68 -26.63
CA GLU A 354 10.10 1.01 -27.89
C GLU A 354 8.60 0.71 -27.95
N ASP A 355 7.97 1.29 -28.97
CA ASP A 355 6.57 1.23 -29.35
C ASP A 355 6.02 -0.20 -29.48
N GLY A 356 4.80 -0.40 -28.99
CA GLY A 356 4.09 -1.66 -29.21
C GLY A 356 2.68 -1.72 -28.63
N ALA A 357 1.79 -0.84 -29.05
CA ALA A 357 0.36 -0.98 -28.79
C ALA A 357 -0.16 -2.34 -29.28
N SER A 358 -0.70 -3.19 -28.40
CA SER A 358 -1.73 -4.16 -28.78
C SER A 358 -2.60 -4.57 -27.59
N SER A 359 -3.89 -4.41 -27.79
CA SER A 359 -4.97 -4.96 -26.98
C SER A 359 -4.95 -6.49 -27.06
N VAL A 360 -4.93 -7.16 -25.90
CA VAL A 360 -5.01 -8.63 -25.85
C VAL A 360 -6.38 -9.05 -25.33
N VAL A 361 -7.24 -9.43 -26.28
CA VAL A 361 -8.44 -10.24 -26.07
C VAL A 361 -7.99 -11.70 -25.91
N TRP A 362 -8.29 -12.34 -24.79
CA TRP A 362 -7.95 -13.74 -24.56
C TRP A 362 -8.98 -14.67 -25.23
N GLY A 363 -8.57 -15.34 -26.30
CA GLY A 363 -9.27 -16.47 -26.91
C GLY A 363 -8.90 -17.80 -26.24
N VAL A 364 -9.91 -18.62 -25.95
CA VAL A 364 -9.79 -19.97 -25.37
C VAL A 364 -9.12 -20.94 -26.35
N PRO A 365 -8.20 -21.83 -25.92
CA PRO A 365 -7.58 -22.78 -26.83
C PRO A 365 -8.50 -23.99 -27.10
N ILE A 366 -8.86 -24.19 -28.37
CA ILE A 366 -9.54 -25.40 -28.85
C ILE A 366 -8.49 -26.50 -29.04
N ALA A 367 -8.64 -27.59 -28.30
CA ALA A 367 -7.87 -28.82 -28.47
C ALA A 367 -8.20 -29.49 -29.82
N LEU A 368 -7.15 -29.94 -30.52
CA LEU A 368 -7.26 -30.74 -31.74
C LEU A 368 -8.06 -32.03 -31.47
N VAL A 369 -9.21 -32.17 -32.13
CA VAL A 369 -9.88 -33.44 -32.35
C VAL A 369 -9.71 -33.81 -33.81
N THR A 370 -8.88 -34.81 -34.08
CA THR A 370 -8.78 -35.46 -35.39
C THR A 370 -9.97 -36.40 -35.58
N VAL A 371 -10.86 -36.09 -36.53
CA VAL A 371 -11.85 -37.05 -37.05
C VAL A 371 -11.79 -37.08 -38.56
N VAL A 372 -11.62 -38.32 -39.04
CA VAL A 372 -11.53 -38.79 -40.41
C VAL A 372 -12.84 -38.51 -41.18
N SER A 373 -12.68 -38.07 -42.42
CA SER A 373 -13.73 -37.80 -43.41
C SER A 373 -14.67 -38.98 -43.64
N VAL A 374 -15.98 -38.74 -43.55
CA VAL A 374 -16.99 -39.49 -44.31
C VAL A 374 -17.97 -38.50 -44.93
N ALA A 375 -18.02 -38.52 -46.26
CA ALA A 375 -18.96 -37.77 -47.07
C ALA A 375 -20.36 -38.40 -46.96
N MET A 376 -21.39 -37.57 -46.79
CA MET A 376 -22.74 -37.89 -47.24
C MET A 376 -23.46 -36.61 -47.68
N CYS A 377 -23.72 -36.56 -48.99
CA CYS A 377 -24.60 -35.61 -49.64
C CYS A 377 -25.99 -35.59 -48.99
N LEU A 378 -26.61 -34.43 -48.91
CA LEU A 378 -28.07 -34.29 -49.05
C LEU A 378 -28.36 -32.88 -49.59
N MET A 379 -28.78 -32.85 -50.87
CA MET A 379 -29.48 -31.73 -51.47
C MET A 379 -30.87 -31.61 -50.84
N GLY A 380 -31.35 -30.39 -50.71
CA GLY A 380 -32.71 -30.11 -50.27
C GLY A 380 -33.78 -30.36 -51.34
N ALA A 381 -35.00 -29.96 -50.94
CA ALA A 381 -36.24 -29.78 -51.70
C ALA A 381 -37.30 -30.90 -51.57
N VAL A 382 -38.47 -30.41 -51.12
CA VAL A 382 -39.82 -30.98 -50.94
C VAL A 382 -40.07 -31.70 -49.62
#